data_AF-A0A7X8TG53-F1
#
_entry.id   AF-A0A7X8TG53-F1
#
_cell.length_a   1.000
_cell.length_b   1.000
_cell.length_c   1.000
_cell.angle_alpha   90.00
_cell.angle_beta   90.00
_cell.angle_gamma   90.00
#
_symmetry.space_group_name_H-M   'P 1'
#
loop_
_entity.id
_entity.type
_entity.pdbx_description
1 polymer ?
#
loop_
_entity_poly.entity_id
_entity_poly.type
_entity_poly.pdbx_seq_one_letter_code
_entity_poly.pdbx_strand_id
1 'polypeptide(L)'
;MLNGEGGWSDYRPSKTLWGWSIIGAAALTMVVGFTWGGWTTAGRARVMRDIAVKDAKAELVARVCVHNFVTASDAEQNLKALQAKSSWERDDFIKEGGWAKIAGVGDTVTNAADACADQLMKLKELPGSDGTVVTDS
;
A
#
# COMPACT_ATOMS: atom_id res chain seq x y z
N MET A 1 -61.53 18.24 35.49
CA MET A 1 -62.02 17.23 34.51
C MET A 1 -61.45 17.67 33.18
N LEU A 2 -60.35 17.12 32.64
CA LEU A 2 -60.09 15.75 32.16
C LEU A 2 -58.60 15.44 32.46
N ASN A 3 -58.24 14.50 33.36
CA ASN A 3 -58.20 13.05 33.19
C ASN A 3 -57.64 12.58 31.84
N GLY A 4 -56.42 12.05 31.85
CA GLY A 4 -55.84 11.32 30.72
C GLY A 4 -54.32 11.29 30.71
N GLU A 5 -53.71 10.76 31.77
CA GLU A 5 -52.29 10.37 31.80
C GLU A 5 -52.06 9.21 30.82
N GLY A 6 -52.06 9.50 29.53
CA GLY A 6 -51.72 8.55 28.46
C GLY A 6 -50.21 8.35 28.37
N GLY A 7 -49.59 8.14 29.52
CA GLY A 7 -48.17 7.85 29.62
C GLY A 7 -47.89 6.45 29.09
N TRP A 8 -46.69 6.27 28.58
CA TRP A 8 -46.04 5.00 28.26
C TRP A 8 -46.09 3.92 29.37
N SER A 9 -46.76 4.19 30.49
CA SER A 9 -46.90 3.37 31.69
C SER A 9 -47.64 2.05 31.47
N ASP A 10 -48.48 1.95 30.43
CA ASP A 10 -49.18 0.70 30.07
C ASP A 10 -48.58 0.00 28.83
N TYR A 11 -47.50 0.56 28.28
CA TYR A 11 -46.81 -0.06 27.15
C TYR A 11 -46.00 -1.27 27.66
N ARG A 12 -46.62 -2.45 27.59
CA ARG A 12 -45.93 -3.74 27.70
C ARG A 12 -45.49 -4.17 26.31
N PRO A 13 -44.27 -3.84 25.85
CA PRO A 13 -43.79 -4.31 24.57
C PRO A 13 -43.84 -5.84 24.57
N SER A 14 -44.45 -6.41 23.53
CA SER A 14 -44.40 -7.85 23.34
C SER A 14 -42.94 -8.27 23.17
N LYS A 15 -42.58 -9.48 23.63
CA LYS A 15 -41.20 -10.00 23.48
C LYS A 15 -40.70 -9.93 22.03
N THR A 16 -41.62 -10.02 21.08
CA THR A 16 -41.38 -9.90 19.64
C THR A 16 -41.00 -8.49 19.21
N LEU A 17 -41.72 -7.46 19.70
CA LEU A 17 -41.42 -6.06 19.41
C LEU A 17 -40.04 -5.64 19.94
N TRP A 18 -39.68 -6.13 21.12
CA TRP A 18 -38.38 -5.85 21.72
C TRP A 18 -37.24 -6.51 20.91
N GLY A 19 -37.42 -7.77 20.48
CA GLY A 19 -36.46 -8.47 19.63
C GLY A 19 -36.22 -7.75 18.28
N TRP A 20 -37.30 -7.31 17.63
CA TRP A 20 -37.20 -6.56 16.37
C TRP A 20 -36.53 -5.19 16.52
N SER A 21 -36.76 -4.50 17.64
CA SER A 21 -36.09 -3.22 17.93
C SER A 21 -34.56 -3.38 18.04
N ILE A 22 -34.09 -4.47 18.65
CA ILE A 22 -32.64 -4.74 18.77
C ILE A 22 -32.03 -5.03 17.41
N ILE A 23 -32.69 -5.85 16.59
CA ILE A 23 -32.22 -6.15 15.23
C ILE A 23 -32.16 -4.87 14.39
N GLY A 24 -33.19 -4.02 14.46
CA GLY A 24 -33.23 -2.74 13.76
C GLY A 24 -32.11 -1.80 14.20
N ALA A 25 -31.89 -1.67 15.51
CA ALA A 25 -30.79 -0.86 16.05
C ALA A 25 -29.41 -1.40 15.62
N ALA A 26 -29.21 -2.72 15.68
CA ALA A 26 -27.97 -3.35 15.23
C ALA A 26 -27.70 -3.11 13.74
N ALA A 27 -28.71 -3.30 12.89
CA ALA A 27 -28.60 -3.03 11.45
C ALA A 27 -28.27 -1.57 11.18
N LEU A 28 -28.94 -0.63 11.86
CA LEU A 28 -28.72 0.81 11.69
C LEU A 28 -27.31 1.21 12.13
N THR A 29 -26.83 0.72 13.27
CA THR A 29 -25.45 0.97 13.73
C THR A 29 -24.41 0.39 12.78
N MET A 30 -24.65 -0.79 12.21
CA MET A 30 -23.79 -1.35 11.17
C MET A 30 -23.77 -0.45 9.93
N VAL A 31 -24.92 -0.04 9.41
CA VAL A 31 -24.99 0.83 8.22
C VAL A 31 -24.21 2.13 8.47
N VAL A 32 -24.43 2.80 9.60
CA VAL A 32 -23.70 4.03 9.93
C VAL A 32 -22.20 3.76 10.10
N GLY A 33 -21.83 2.68 10.78
CA GLY A 33 -20.44 2.29 10.99
C GLY A 33 -19.70 1.96 9.70
N PHE A 34 -20.32 1.19 8.79
CA PHE A 34 -19.71 0.78 7.52
C PHE A 34 -19.75 1.88 6.44
N THR A 35 -20.67 2.86 6.53
CA THR A 35 -20.75 3.96 5.55
C THR A 35 -19.94 5.20 5.95
N TRP A 36 -20.09 5.67 7.20
CA TRP A 36 -19.41 6.88 7.68
C TRP A 36 -18.29 6.54 8.67
N GLY A 37 -18.51 5.60 9.58
CA GLY A 37 -17.51 5.22 10.59
C GLY A 37 -16.26 4.53 10.03
N GLY A 38 -16.23 4.18 8.74
CA GLY A 38 -15.12 3.49 8.11
C GLY A 38 -14.88 2.08 8.68
N TRP A 39 -15.87 1.47 9.33
CA TRP A 39 -15.74 0.10 9.80
C TRP A 39 -15.47 -0.83 8.63
N THR A 40 -14.46 -1.67 8.79
CA THR A 40 -14.11 -2.73 7.84
C THR A 40 -14.06 -4.04 8.61
N THR A 41 -14.56 -5.11 8.01
CA THR A 41 -14.53 -6.44 8.64
C THR A 41 -13.06 -6.90 8.74
N ALA A 42 -12.69 -7.56 9.84
CA ALA A 42 -11.30 -7.97 10.09
C ALA A 42 -10.66 -8.78 8.94
N GLY A 43 -11.45 -9.57 8.20
CA GLY A 43 -11.00 -10.29 7.01
C GLY A 43 -10.59 -9.36 5.85
N ARG A 44 -11.41 -8.35 5.54
CA ARG A 44 -11.09 -7.34 4.52
C ARG A 44 -9.91 -6.48 4.94
N ALA A 45 -9.83 -6.10 6.21
CA ALA A 45 -8.67 -5.37 6.74
C ALA A 45 -7.36 -6.16 6.55
N ARG A 46 -7.36 -7.48 6.80
CA ARG A 46 -6.17 -8.31 6.62
C ARG A 46 -5.70 -8.37 5.17
N VAL A 47 -6.62 -8.61 4.24
CA VAL A 47 -6.29 -8.64 2.80
C VAL A 47 -5.76 -7.30 2.31
N MET A 48 -6.41 -6.20 2.69
CA MET A 48 -5.96 -4.85 2.32
C MET A 48 -4.57 -4.53 2.90
N ARG A 49 -4.29 -4.98 4.13
CA ARG A 49 -2.97 -4.84 4.73
C ARG A 49 -1.90 -5.65 4.00
N ASP A 50 -2.19 -6.89 3.63
CA ASP A 50 -1.22 -7.74 2.92
C ASP A 50 -0.87 -7.18 1.54
N ILE A 51 -1.87 -6.65 0.81
CA ILE A 51 -1.66 -5.96 -0.47
C ILE A 51 -0.82 -4.70 -0.25
N ALA A 52 -1.23 -3.82 0.66
CA ALA A 52 -0.49 -2.59 0.95
C ALA A 52 0.95 -2.84 1.40
N VAL A 53 1.18 -3.89 2.19
CA VAL A 53 2.52 -4.30 2.62
C VAL A 53 3.36 -4.81 1.44
N LYS A 54 2.77 -5.56 0.51
CA LYS A 54 3.50 -6.00 -0.70
C LYS A 54 3.87 -4.82 -1.59
N ASP A 55 2.94 -3.91 -1.84
CA ASP A 55 3.18 -2.73 -2.68
C ASP A 55 4.21 -1.79 -2.05
N ALA A 56 4.08 -1.50 -0.74
CA ALA A 56 5.05 -0.68 -0.02
C ALA A 56 6.45 -1.30 0.00
N LYS A 57 6.54 -2.64 0.09
CA LYS A 57 7.82 -3.35 -0.02
C LYS A 57 8.39 -3.23 -1.43
N ALA A 58 7.57 -3.36 -2.47
CA ALA A 58 8.03 -3.24 -3.86
C ALA A 58 8.58 -1.84 -4.14
N GLU A 59 7.87 -0.79 -3.70
CA GLU A 59 8.31 0.59 -3.85
C GLU A 59 9.60 0.88 -3.06
N LEU A 60 9.70 0.37 -1.83
CA LEU A 60 10.92 0.49 -1.03
C LEU A 60 12.10 -0.20 -1.71
N VAL A 61 11.90 -1.44 -2.18
CA VAL A 61 12.94 -2.20 -2.87
C VAL A 61 13.37 -1.51 -4.15
N ALA A 62 12.45 -0.99 -4.94
CA ALA A 62 12.78 -0.23 -6.15
C ALA A 62 13.62 1.01 -5.85
N ARG A 63 13.26 1.79 -4.82
CA ARG A 63 14.05 2.97 -4.40
C ARG A 63 15.44 2.61 -3.90
N VAL A 64 15.56 1.57 -3.08
CA VAL A 64 16.85 1.07 -2.59
C VAL A 64 17.69 0.52 -3.74
N CYS A 65 17.07 -0.14 -4.72
CA CYS A 65 17.74 -0.62 -5.91
C CYS A 65 18.36 0.52 -6.72
N VAL A 66 17.59 1.58 -7.00
CA VAL A 66 18.12 2.78 -7.67
C VAL A 66 19.28 3.37 -6.88
N HIS A 67 19.12 3.55 -5.57
CA HIS A 67 20.18 4.07 -4.70
C HIS A 67 21.46 3.22 -4.77
N ASN A 68 21.34 1.90 -4.58
CA ASN A 68 22.48 0.99 -4.63
C ASN A 68 23.15 1.00 -6.01
N PHE A 69 22.35 1.07 -7.08
CA PHE A 69 22.83 1.14 -8.45
C PHE A 69 23.63 2.41 -8.72
N VAL A 70 23.13 3.58 -8.28
CA VAL A 70 23.82 4.86 -8.50
C VAL A 70 25.07 5.01 -7.63
N THR A 71 25.10 4.39 -6.45
CA THR A 71 26.28 4.40 -5.56
C THR A 71 27.34 3.37 -5.94
N ALA A 72 27.06 2.47 -6.88
CA ALA A 72 28.04 1.49 -7.32
C ALA A 72 29.20 2.18 -8.05
N SER A 73 30.42 1.69 -7.87
CA SER A 73 31.63 2.23 -8.54
C SER A 73 31.49 2.27 -10.06
N ASP A 74 30.73 1.33 -10.63
CA ASP A 74 30.57 1.14 -12.07
C ASP A 74 29.19 1.58 -12.57
N ALA A 75 28.50 2.47 -11.83
CA ALA A 75 27.12 2.88 -12.11
C ALA A 75 26.92 3.36 -13.57
N GLU A 76 27.83 4.19 -14.10
CA GLU A 76 27.73 4.68 -15.49
C GLU A 76 27.86 3.58 -16.54
N GLN A 77 28.75 2.61 -16.30
CA GLN A 77 28.97 1.47 -17.19
C GLN A 77 27.75 0.52 -17.14
N ASN A 78 27.24 0.27 -15.94
CA ASN A 78 26.04 -0.54 -15.72
C ASN A 78 24.79 0.12 -16.34
N LEU A 79 24.67 1.45 -16.28
CA LEU A 79 23.54 2.16 -16.90
C LEU A 79 23.56 2.03 -18.42
N LYS A 80 24.74 2.16 -19.04
CA LYS A 80 24.90 1.94 -20.49
C LYS A 80 24.58 0.50 -20.87
N ALA A 81 25.03 -0.48 -20.07
CA ALA A 81 24.70 -1.88 -20.29
C ALA A 81 23.19 -2.13 -20.16
N LEU A 82 22.53 -1.55 -19.14
CA LEU A 82 21.08 -1.65 -18.93
C LEU A 82 20.29 -1.01 -20.08
N GLN A 83 20.73 0.13 -20.60
CA GLN A 83 20.10 0.80 -21.75
C GLN A 83 20.24 -0.01 -23.03
N ALA A 84 21.36 -0.70 -23.22
CA ALA A 84 21.59 -1.59 -24.35
C ALA A 84 20.76 -2.89 -24.28
N LYS A 85 20.32 -3.28 -23.08
CA LYS A 85 19.47 -4.44 -22.87
C LYS A 85 18.01 -4.17 -23.26
N SER A 86 17.37 -5.21 -23.75
CA SER A 86 15.95 -5.20 -24.09
C SER A 86 15.09 -5.19 -22.82
N SER A 87 13.84 -4.71 -22.91
CA SER A 87 12.95 -4.55 -21.74
C SER A 87 12.78 -5.82 -20.90
N TRP A 88 12.83 -6.99 -21.53
CA TRP A 88 12.67 -8.28 -20.86
C TRP A 88 13.95 -8.79 -20.20
N GLU A 89 15.14 -8.33 -20.63
CA GLU A 89 16.43 -8.69 -20.00
C GLU A 89 16.85 -7.74 -18.88
N ARG A 90 16.23 -6.57 -18.78
CA ARG A 90 16.61 -5.55 -17.77
C ARG A 90 16.34 -6.03 -16.34
N ASP A 91 15.22 -6.71 -16.15
CA ASP A 91 14.86 -7.38 -14.90
C ASP A 91 15.98 -8.32 -14.43
N ASP A 92 16.40 -9.24 -15.30
CA ASP A 92 17.44 -10.22 -14.99
C ASP A 92 18.79 -9.55 -14.74
N PHE A 93 19.16 -8.53 -15.51
CA PHE A 93 20.40 -7.77 -15.26
C PHE A 93 20.41 -7.12 -13.86
N ILE A 94 19.29 -6.52 -13.44
CA ILE A 94 19.18 -5.91 -12.11
C ILE A 94 19.21 -6.96 -10.99
N LYS A 95 18.60 -8.13 -11.22
CA LYS A 95 18.67 -9.27 -10.28
C LYS A 95 20.09 -9.82 -10.17
N GLU A 96 20.79 -10.01 -11.28
CA GLU A 96 22.16 -10.53 -11.34
C GLU A 96 23.15 -9.60 -10.64
N GLY A 97 23.02 -8.29 -10.83
CA GLY A 97 23.86 -7.31 -10.11
C GLY A 97 23.49 -7.12 -8.63
N GLY A 98 22.38 -7.72 -8.17
CA GLY A 98 22.03 -7.78 -6.75
C GLY A 98 21.54 -6.45 -6.15
N TRP A 99 21.35 -5.39 -6.94
CA TRP A 99 20.96 -4.08 -6.42
C TRP A 99 19.56 -4.08 -5.79
N ALA A 100 18.66 -4.96 -6.26
CA ALA A 100 17.33 -5.15 -5.69
C ALA A 100 17.29 -6.08 -4.46
N LYS A 101 18.43 -6.64 -4.01
CA LYS A 101 18.48 -7.54 -2.85
C LYS A 101 18.53 -6.75 -1.55
N ILE A 102 17.53 -6.92 -0.69
CA ILE A 102 17.48 -6.31 0.64
C ILE A 102 17.56 -7.39 1.72
N ALA A 103 18.52 -7.26 2.63
CA ALA A 103 18.61 -8.15 3.79
C ALA A 103 17.36 -8.04 4.67
N GLY A 104 16.69 -9.17 4.94
CA GLY A 104 15.49 -9.23 5.79
C GLY A 104 14.15 -9.02 5.07
N VAL A 105 14.16 -8.68 3.78
CA VAL A 105 12.98 -8.74 2.91
C VAL A 105 13.15 -10.01 2.06
N GLY A 106 12.19 -10.94 2.12
CA GLY A 106 12.30 -12.24 1.43
C GLY A 106 12.72 -12.10 -0.04
N ASP A 107 13.51 -13.07 -0.53
CA ASP A 107 14.44 -12.96 -1.67
C ASP A 107 13.89 -12.46 -3.01
N THR A 108 12.59 -12.22 -3.18
CA THR A 108 12.04 -11.67 -4.42
C THR A 108 10.75 -10.91 -4.12
N VAL A 109 10.83 -9.59 -3.95
CA VAL A 109 9.63 -8.78 -4.15
C VAL A 109 9.35 -8.76 -5.65
N THR A 110 8.30 -9.47 -6.06
CA THR A 110 7.87 -9.56 -7.46
C THR A 110 7.74 -8.16 -8.04
N ASN A 111 8.28 -7.94 -9.24
CA ASN A 111 8.28 -6.66 -9.98
C ASN A 111 9.15 -5.53 -9.40
N ALA A 112 9.88 -5.74 -8.30
CA ALA A 112 10.74 -4.68 -7.77
C ALA A 112 11.98 -4.41 -8.66
N ALA A 113 12.53 -5.47 -9.27
CA ALA A 113 13.63 -5.35 -10.24
C ALA A 113 13.17 -4.66 -11.53
N ASP A 114 11.99 -5.00 -12.03
CA ASP A 114 11.36 -4.37 -13.19
C ASP A 114 11.06 -2.88 -12.93
N ALA A 115 10.44 -2.56 -11.78
CA ALA A 115 10.20 -1.17 -11.37
C ALA A 115 11.49 -0.36 -11.19
N CYS A 116 12.57 -0.99 -10.71
CA CYS A 116 13.89 -0.37 -10.62
C CYS A 116 14.47 -0.08 -12.01
N ALA A 117 14.44 -1.07 -12.91
CA ALA A 117 14.88 -0.91 -14.29
C ALA A 117 14.12 0.22 -14.98
N ASP A 118 12.79 0.28 -14.83
CA ASP A 118 11.97 1.35 -15.38
C ASP A 118 12.35 2.74 -14.84
N GLN A 119 12.65 2.86 -13.55
CA GLN A 119 13.11 4.13 -12.98
C GLN A 119 14.50 4.53 -13.52
N LEU A 120 15.43 3.59 -13.62
CA LEU A 120 16.77 3.85 -14.19
C LEU A 120 16.70 4.24 -15.67
N MET A 121 15.79 3.63 -16.44
CA MET A 121 15.57 3.99 -17.84
C MET A 121 14.95 5.38 -17.99
N LYS A 122 14.16 5.85 -17.02
CA LYS A 122 13.62 7.22 -16.98
C LYS A 122 14.67 8.25 -16.61
N LEU A 123 15.63 7.90 -15.75
CA LEU A 123 16.70 8.82 -15.34
C LEU A 123 17.56 9.26 -16.53
N LYS A 124 17.78 8.38 -17.53
CA LYS A 124 18.61 8.57 -18.74
C LYS A 124 20.10 8.86 -18.47
N GLU A 125 20.40 9.59 -17.39
CA GLU A 125 21.70 9.97 -16.85
C GLU A 125 21.63 9.90 -15.30
N LEU A 126 22.74 9.56 -14.63
CA LEU A 126 22.76 9.39 -13.18
C LEU A 126 22.87 10.75 -12.45
N PRO A 127 22.17 10.94 -11.31
CA PRO A 127 22.35 12.12 -10.46
C PRO A 127 23.74 12.06 -9.82
N GLY A 128 24.73 12.63 -10.50
CA GLY A 128 26.14 12.55 -10.15
C GLY A 128 27.10 12.77 -11.32
N SER A 129 26.63 12.65 -12.57
CA SER A 129 27.43 12.98 -13.76
C SER A 129 27.42 14.48 -14.09
N ASP A 130 26.55 15.26 -13.46
CA ASP A 130 26.62 16.72 -13.47
C ASP A 130 26.74 17.23 -12.02
N GLY A 131 27.82 17.94 -11.74
CA GLY A 131 28.23 18.38 -10.41
C GLY A 131 27.37 19.50 -9.84
N THR A 132 26.06 19.31 -9.73
CA THR A 132 25.19 20.24 -8.99
C THR A 132 24.69 19.57 -7.72
N VAL A 133 25.49 19.77 -6.68
CA VAL A 133 25.04 19.77 -5.29
C VAL A 133 23.76 20.61 -5.24
N VAL A 134 22.63 19.99 -4.95
CA VAL A 134 21.40 20.72 -4.58
C VAL A 134 21.67 21.33 -3.21
N THR A 135 22.16 22.57 -3.21
CA THR A 135 22.11 23.45 -2.03
C THR A 135 20.75 24.13 -2.02
N ASP A 136 19.80 23.58 -1.27
CA ASP A 136 18.62 24.36 -0.86
C ASP A 136 19.08 25.41 0.17
N SER A 137 19.00 26.68 -0.22
CA SER A 137 19.14 27.86 0.66
C SER A 137 17.78 28.30 1.17
#